data_AF-A0A2T4IA02-F1
#
_entry.id   AF-A0A2T4IA02-F1
#
_cell.length_a   1.000
_cell.length_b   1.000
_cell.length_c   1.000
_cell.angle_alpha   90.00
_cell.angle_beta   90.00
_cell.angle_gamma   90.00
#
_symmetry.space_group_name_H-M   'P 1'
#
loop_
_entity.id
_entity.type
_entity.pdbx_description
1 polymer ?
#
loop_
_entity_poly.entity_id
_entity_poly.type
_entity_poly.pdbx_seq_one_letter_code
_entity_poly.pdbx_strand_id
1 'polypeptide(L)'
;MENKINYKTYKLLKHLATISSVVLAICILLTFIQFTKDRPIFTSLIPFISLEIILLILAFISLLIYIINRIKKQKSSNYKYVKKEIIYLYTSLSLYMFSFILTIIYLLIGLLVNNSSAIKISFYIIISIFFICIILSSIFETLSRLNEQILLYKQEYQKQQQLKQQNNNLNKQVIIKNQINKDNKTKTKNNSKNPFIED
;
A
#
# COMPACT_ATOMS: atom_id res chain seq x y z
N MET A 1 -22.06 10.55 2.60
CA MET A 1 -20.62 10.72 2.83
C MET A 1 -19.87 9.85 1.82
N GLU A 2 -19.19 10.46 0.85
CA GLU A 2 -18.43 9.71 -0.16
C GLU A 2 -17.27 8.95 0.49
N ASN A 3 -17.26 7.63 0.36
CA ASN A 3 -16.14 6.81 0.79
C ASN A 3 -14.92 7.09 -0.10
N LYS A 4 -14.00 7.94 0.37
CA LYS A 4 -12.71 8.30 -0.24
C LYS A 4 -11.66 7.16 -0.19
N ILE A 5 -12.06 5.89 -0.09
CA ILE A 5 -11.12 4.77 -0.10
C ILE A 5 -10.92 4.33 -1.56
N ASN A 6 -9.77 4.67 -2.13
CA ASN A 6 -9.36 4.26 -3.47
C ASN A 6 -8.47 2.99 -3.38
N TYR A 7 -8.50 2.12 -4.40
CA TYR A 7 -7.62 0.95 -4.49
C TYR A 7 -6.12 1.31 -4.37
N LYS A 8 -5.71 2.49 -4.88
CA LYS A 8 -4.33 2.99 -4.81
C LYS A 8 -3.83 3.17 -3.37
N THR A 9 -4.71 3.45 -2.42
CA THR A 9 -4.35 3.64 -1.01
C THR A 9 -3.83 2.34 -0.38
N TYR A 10 -4.22 1.17 -0.87
CA TYR A 10 -3.68 -0.12 -0.40
C TYR A 10 -2.26 -0.39 -0.89
N LYS A 11 -1.89 0.17 -2.05
CA LYS A 11 -0.53 0.08 -2.58
C LYS A 11 0.44 0.84 -1.69
N LEU A 12 0.15 2.10 -1.34
CA LEU A 12 1.00 2.90 -0.46
C LEU A 12 1.14 2.27 0.93
N LEU A 13 0.05 1.71 1.47
CA LEU A 13 0.06 1.02 2.76
C LEU A 13 1.03 -0.19 2.76
N LYS A 14 1.08 -0.96 1.68
CA LYS A 14 2.00 -2.10 1.55
C LYS A 14 3.48 -1.66 1.58
N HIS A 15 3.79 -0.45 1.11
CA HIS A 15 5.16 0.05 1.11
C HIS A 15 5.67 0.30 2.53
N LEU A 16 4.82 0.76 3.46
CA LEU A 16 5.20 0.94 4.88
C LEU A 16 5.64 -0.37 5.55
N ALA A 17 4.88 -1.45 5.35
CA ALA A 17 5.25 -2.78 5.85
C ALA A 17 6.55 -3.29 5.20
N THR A 18 6.73 -3.01 3.90
CA THR A 18 7.94 -3.39 3.15
C THR A 18 9.16 -2.63 3.66
N ILE A 19 9.07 -1.32 3.84
CA ILE A 19 10.13 -0.47 4.39
C ILE A 19 10.52 -0.98 5.77
N SER A 20 9.55 -1.24 6.65
CA SER A 20 9.83 -1.81 7.98
C SER A 20 10.59 -3.13 7.88
N SER A 21 10.14 -4.05 7.02
CA SER A 21 10.77 -5.37 6.84
C SER A 21 12.20 -5.26 6.30
N VAL A 22 12.45 -4.34 5.37
CA VAL A 22 13.80 -4.09 4.82
C VAL A 22 14.72 -3.51 5.89
N VAL A 23 14.25 -2.55 6.68
CA VAL A 23 15.05 -1.97 7.77
C VAL A 23 15.39 -3.03 8.82
N LEU A 24 14.46 -3.91 9.18
CA LEU A 24 14.74 -5.03 10.08
C LEU A 24 15.76 -6.01 9.51
N ALA A 25 15.68 -6.32 8.21
CA ALA A 25 16.68 -7.18 7.56
C ALA A 25 18.09 -6.53 7.59
N ILE A 26 18.17 -5.21 7.44
CA ILE A 26 19.41 -4.45 7.58
C ILE A 26 19.96 -4.56 9.01
N CYS A 27 19.13 -4.42 10.05
CA CYS A 27 19.54 -4.65 11.45
C CYS A 27 20.15 -6.05 11.65
N ILE A 28 19.45 -7.10 11.18
CA ILE A 28 19.97 -8.47 11.28
C ILE A 28 21.32 -8.59 10.58
N LEU A 29 21.47 -8.01 9.38
CA LEU A 29 22.72 -8.07 8.63
C LEU A 29 23.86 -7.27 9.29
N LEU A 30 23.58 -6.09 9.81
CA LEU A 30 24.56 -5.26 10.52
C LEU A 30 25.06 -5.95 11.77
N THR A 31 24.16 -6.51 12.58
CA THR A 31 24.50 -7.33 13.74
C THR A 31 25.39 -8.50 13.34
N PHE A 32 25.03 -9.24 12.29
CA PHE A 32 25.85 -10.35 11.80
C PHE A 32 27.25 -9.87 11.42
N ILE A 33 27.37 -8.83 10.60
CA ILE A 33 28.68 -8.35 10.14
C ILE A 33 29.53 -7.85 11.32
N GLN A 34 28.92 -7.13 12.26
CA GLN A 34 29.63 -6.55 13.40
C GLN A 34 30.28 -7.61 14.31
N PHE A 35 29.63 -8.75 14.52
CA PHE A 35 30.11 -9.77 15.47
C PHE A 35 30.74 -11.03 14.83
N THR A 36 30.72 -11.13 13.49
CA THR A 36 31.21 -12.35 12.81
C THR A 36 32.33 -12.13 11.80
N LYS A 37 32.58 -10.89 11.37
CA LYS A 37 33.72 -10.57 10.51
C LYS A 37 34.96 -10.24 11.35
N ASP A 38 36.12 -10.62 10.81
CA ASP A 38 37.43 -10.33 11.42
C ASP A 38 37.69 -8.82 11.58
N ARG A 39 37.12 -8.02 10.67
CA ARG A 39 37.13 -6.55 10.76
C ARG A 39 35.69 -6.05 10.93
N PRO A 40 35.29 -5.64 12.14
CA PRO A 40 33.95 -5.10 12.37
C PRO A 40 33.79 -3.77 11.63
N ILE A 41 32.55 -3.42 11.27
CA ILE A 41 32.24 -2.14 10.62
C ILE A 41 32.47 -0.99 11.60
N PHE A 42 32.08 -1.20 12.86
CA PHE A 42 32.24 -0.22 13.93
C PHE A 42 33.37 -0.65 14.86
N THR A 43 34.32 0.26 15.08
CA THR A 43 35.43 0.06 16.03
C THR A 43 34.98 0.14 17.49
N SER A 44 33.90 0.88 17.76
CA SER A 44 33.27 1.01 19.08
C SER A 44 31.84 0.49 19.04
N LEU A 45 31.41 -0.13 20.14
CA LEU A 45 30.04 -0.64 20.28
C LEU A 45 29.00 0.49 20.42
N ILE A 46 29.39 1.65 20.94
CA ILE A 46 28.47 2.78 21.15
C ILE A 46 27.81 3.23 19.83
N PRO A 47 28.56 3.62 18.77
CA PRO A 47 27.95 4.03 17.51
C PRO A 47 27.15 2.91 16.83
N PHE A 48 27.58 1.65 16.97
CA PHE A 48 26.84 0.49 16.45
C PHE A 48 25.46 0.36 17.12
N ILE A 49 25.44 0.34 18.46
CA ILE A 49 24.20 0.23 19.23
C ILE A 49 23.28 1.43 18.98
N SER A 50 23.83 2.65 18.91
CA SER A 50 23.05 3.84 18.58
C SER A 50 22.39 3.73 17.21
N LEU A 51 23.12 3.24 16.19
CA LEU A 51 22.55 3.04 14.86
C LEU A 51 21.45 1.96 14.86
N GLU A 52 21.70 0.81 15.49
CA GLU A 52 20.72 -0.27 15.62
C GLU A 52 19.42 0.20 16.28
N ILE A 53 19.52 0.98 17.37
CA ILE A 53 18.35 1.56 18.05
C ILE A 53 17.58 2.50 17.12
N ILE A 54 18.27 3.38 16.39
CA ILE A 54 17.63 4.31 15.43
C ILE A 54 16.89 3.52 14.34
N LEU A 55 17.51 2.48 13.80
CA LEU A 55 16.90 1.63 12.76
C LEU A 55 15.69 0.86 13.31
N LEU A 56 15.78 0.30 14.52
CA LEU A 56 14.66 -0.37 15.19
C LEU A 56 13.48 0.57 15.43
N ILE A 57 13.74 1.81 15.87
CA ILE A 57 12.70 2.84 16.05
C ILE A 57 12.04 3.17 14.71
N LEU A 58 12.83 3.36 13.64
CA LEU A 58 12.32 3.65 12.30
C LEU A 58 11.44 2.51 11.78
N ALA A 59 11.90 1.25 11.94
CA ALA A 59 11.15 0.07 11.56
C ALA A 59 9.84 -0.04 12.35
N PHE A 60 9.87 0.23 13.66
CA PHE A 60 8.72 0.17 14.54
C PHE A 60 7.67 1.23 14.20
N ILE A 61 8.09 2.49 13.97
CA ILE A 61 7.19 3.58 13.57
C ILE A 61 6.51 3.24 12.24
N SER A 62 7.28 2.79 11.23
CA SER A 62 6.72 2.39 9.94
C SER A 62 5.70 1.25 10.08
N LEU A 63 6.00 0.26 10.93
CA LEU A 63 5.11 -0.87 11.19
C LEU A 63 3.84 -0.45 11.93
N LEU A 64 3.94 0.42 12.94
CA LEU A 64 2.80 0.95 13.68
C LEU A 64 1.87 1.76 12.77
N ILE A 65 2.43 2.67 11.96
CA ILE A 65 1.65 3.46 11.00
C ILE A 65 0.93 2.52 10.03
N TYR A 66 1.58 1.45 9.58
CA TYR A 66 0.97 0.42 8.76
C TYR A 66 -0.20 -0.29 9.48
N ILE A 67 0.02 -0.81 10.70
CA ILE A 67 -0.99 -1.54 11.49
C ILE A 67 -2.22 -0.66 11.74
N ILE A 68 -2.03 0.57 12.23
CA ILE A 68 -3.10 1.50 12.55
C ILE A 68 -3.95 1.79 11.31
N ASN A 69 -3.30 2.11 10.19
CA ASN A 69 -4.00 2.39 8.94
C ASN A 69 -4.74 1.15 8.40
N ARG A 70 -4.17 -0.05 8.55
CA ARG A 70 -4.82 -1.29 8.10
C ARG A 70 -6.09 -1.59 8.90
N ILE A 71 -6.03 -1.48 10.23
CA ILE A 71 -7.20 -1.66 11.11
C ILE A 71 -8.25 -0.58 10.84
N LYS A 72 -7.83 0.68 10.67
CA LYS A 72 -8.75 1.78 10.34
C LYS A 72 -9.50 1.49 9.04
N LYS A 73 -8.80 1.05 7.99
CA LYS A 73 -9.39 0.70 6.68
C LYS A 73 -10.38 -0.44 6.77
N GLN A 74 -10.05 -1.48 7.54
CA GLN A 74 -10.96 -2.60 7.78
C GLN A 74 -12.30 -2.12 8.35
N LYS A 75 -12.26 -1.18 9.31
CA LYS A 75 -13.46 -0.62 9.94
C LYS A 75 -14.20 0.40 9.06
N SER A 76 -13.48 1.14 8.22
CA SER A 76 -14.07 2.21 7.41
C SER A 76 -14.59 1.77 6.04
N SER A 77 -14.19 0.59 5.55
CA SER A 77 -14.68 0.09 4.27
C SER A 77 -16.16 -0.30 4.38
N ASN A 78 -16.95 -0.07 3.32
CA ASN A 78 -18.31 -0.62 3.22
C ASN A 78 -18.33 -2.15 3.00
N TYR A 79 -17.15 -2.80 2.99
CA TYR A 79 -17.03 -4.23 2.80
C TYR A 79 -17.23 -4.98 4.11
N LYS A 80 -18.12 -5.97 4.12
CA LYS A 80 -18.38 -6.81 5.28
C LYS A 80 -17.39 -7.98 5.30
N TYR A 81 -16.37 -7.87 6.14
CA TYR A 81 -15.34 -8.89 6.30
C TYR A 81 -15.91 -10.20 6.84
N VAL A 82 -15.50 -11.31 6.25
CA VAL A 82 -15.80 -12.67 6.70
C VAL A 82 -14.76 -13.10 7.74
N LYS A 83 -15.13 -13.98 8.70
CA LYS A 83 -14.24 -14.48 9.76
C LYS A 83 -12.86 -14.91 9.26
N LYS A 84 -12.80 -15.63 8.13
CA LYS A 84 -11.56 -16.11 7.50
C LYS A 84 -10.62 -14.97 7.12
N GLU A 85 -11.14 -13.87 6.58
CA GLU A 85 -10.36 -12.70 6.17
C GLU A 85 -9.82 -11.93 7.38
N ILE A 86 -10.60 -11.88 8.45
CA ILE A 86 -10.19 -11.30 9.73
C ILE A 86 -9.03 -12.10 10.32
N ILE A 87 -9.11 -13.43 10.30
CA ILE A 87 -8.02 -14.30 10.74
C ILE A 87 -6.76 -14.02 9.93
N TYR A 88 -6.85 -13.99 8.58
CA TYR A 88 -5.70 -13.67 7.74
C TYR A 88 -5.09 -12.31 8.04
N LEU A 89 -5.90 -11.29 8.32
CA LEU A 89 -5.40 -9.99 8.73
C LEU A 89 -4.58 -10.09 10.01
N TYR A 90 -5.14 -10.63 11.09
CA TYR A 90 -4.44 -10.68 12.37
C TYR A 90 -3.23 -11.62 12.35
N THR A 91 -3.29 -12.73 11.61
CA THR A 91 -2.13 -13.60 11.39
C THR A 91 -1.00 -12.84 10.68
N SER A 92 -1.31 -12.06 9.64
CA SER A 92 -0.33 -11.21 8.97
C SER A 92 0.31 -10.19 9.92
N LEU A 93 -0.51 -9.46 10.70
CA LEU A 93 0.00 -8.48 11.66
C LEU A 93 0.87 -9.12 12.75
N SER A 94 0.45 -10.29 13.25
CA SER A 94 1.20 -11.05 14.24
C SER A 94 2.55 -11.50 13.71
N LEU A 95 2.63 -12.00 12.48
CA LEU A 95 3.89 -12.42 11.87
C LEU A 95 4.85 -11.25 11.62
N TYR A 96 4.34 -10.06 11.25
CA TYR A 96 5.18 -8.85 11.17
C TYR A 96 5.76 -8.46 12.54
N MET A 97 4.93 -8.47 13.60
CA MET A 97 5.37 -8.19 14.96
C MET A 97 6.35 -9.25 15.47
N PHE A 98 6.13 -10.51 15.14
CA PHE A 98 7.05 -11.60 15.47
C PHE A 98 8.42 -11.39 14.80
N SER A 99 8.45 -10.95 13.54
CA SER A 99 9.70 -10.65 12.81
C SER A 99 10.47 -9.49 13.47
N PHE A 100 9.76 -8.49 13.98
CA PHE A 100 10.36 -7.41 14.77
C PHE A 100 11.00 -7.92 16.06
N ILE A 101 10.28 -8.75 16.83
CA ILE A 101 10.79 -9.38 18.05
C ILE A 101 12.01 -10.26 17.75
N LEU A 102 11.94 -11.06 16.68
CA LEU A 102 13.03 -11.93 16.25
C LEU A 102 14.31 -11.15 15.95
N THR A 103 14.17 -9.96 15.36
CA THR A 103 15.28 -9.04 15.10
C THR A 103 15.93 -8.54 16.40
N ILE A 104 15.11 -8.17 17.40
CA ILE A 104 15.61 -7.77 18.73
C ILE A 104 16.33 -8.93 19.41
N ILE A 105 15.76 -10.14 19.37
CA ILE A 105 16.40 -11.34 19.93
C ILE A 105 17.77 -11.57 19.30
N TYR A 106 17.90 -11.41 17.98
CA TYR A 106 19.18 -11.57 17.31
C TYR A 106 20.21 -10.52 17.71
N LEU A 107 19.80 -9.25 17.81
CA LEU A 107 20.66 -8.18 18.32
C LEU A 107 21.16 -8.49 19.73
N LEU A 108 20.29 -8.97 20.61
CA LEU A 108 20.66 -9.39 21.97
C LEU A 108 21.63 -10.56 21.98
N ILE A 109 21.43 -11.57 21.10
CA ILE A 109 22.38 -12.67 20.93
C ILE A 109 23.75 -12.12 20.54
N GLY A 110 23.81 -11.20 19.57
CA GLY A 110 25.07 -10.57 19.14
C GLY A 110 25.78 -9.82 20.27
N LEU A 111 25.04 -9.13 21.13
CA LEU A 111 25.59 -8.36 22.24
C LEU A 111 26.00 -9.20 23.46
N LEU A 112 25.34 -10.33 23.71
CA LEU A 112 25.51 -11.11 24.93
C LEU A 112 26.37 -12.37 24.75
N VAL A 113 26.51 -12.88 23.53
CA VAL A 113 27.21 -14.14 23.26
C VAL A 113 28.63 -13.87 22.76
N ASN A 114 29.64 -14.28 23.53
CA ASN A 114 31.06 -14.11 23.17
C ASN A 114 31.61 -15.16 22.20
N ASN A 115 30.74 -15.91 21.50
CA ASN A 115 31.13 -16.99 20.59
C ASN A 115 30.68 -16.68 19.16
N SER A 116 31.63 -16.29 18.30
CA SER A 116 31.37 -15.94 16.91
C SER A 116 30.72 -17.08 16.10
N SER A 117 31.09 -18.33 16.35
CA SER A 117 30.48 -19.49 15.67
C SER A 117 29.00 -19.65 16.05
N ALA A 118 28.65 -19.43 17.33
CA ALA A 118 27.27 -19.46 17.77
C ALA A 118 26.42 -18.34 17.13
N ILE A 119 26.99 -17.14 16.98
CA ILE A 119 26.35 -16.00 16.31
C ILE A 119 26.14 -16.29 14.81
N LYS A 120 27.10 -16.95 14.15
CA LYS A 120 26.96 -17.37 12.75
C LYS A 120 25.86 -18.42 12.57
N ILE A 121 25.79 -19.42 13.44
CA ILE A 121 24.73 -20.44 13.38
C ILE A 121 23.36 -19.82 13.62
N SER A 122 23.23 -18.98 14.66
CA SER A 122 21.97 -18.31 14.97
C SER A 122 21.52 -17.36 13.85
N PHE A 123 22.45 -16.70 13.15
CA PHE A 123 22.15 -15.90 11.96
C PHE A 123 21.38 -16.71 10.92
N TYR A 124 21.91 -17.86 10.50
CA TYR A 124 21.31 -18.67 9.43
C TYR A 124 19.91 -19.17 9.81
N ILE A 125 19.71 -19.52 11.09
CA ILE A 125 18.40 -19.92 11.61
C ILE A 125 17.44 -18.73 11.61
N ILE A 126 17.84 -17.61 12.21
CA ILE A 126 16.99 -16.44 12.39
C ILE A 126 16.65 -15.78 11.06
N ILE A 127 17.61 -15.61 10.15
CA ILE A 127 17.34 -14.99 8.85
C ILE A 127 16.36 -15.84 8.02
N SER A 128 16.46 -17.16 8.11
CA SER A 128 15.55 -18.09 7.42
C SER A 128 14.12 -17.96 7.97
N ILE A 129 13.96 -18.02 9.30
CA ILE A 129 12.66 -17.84 9.96
C ILE A 129 12.10 -16.44 9.65
N PHE A 130 12.93 -15.40 9.72
CA PHE A 130 12.56 -14.03 9.41
C PHE A 130 11.96 -13.92 8.01
N PHE A 131 12.65 -14.42 6.97
CA PHE A 131 12.14 -14.37 5.60
C PHE A 131 10.84 -15.15 5.43
N ILE A 132 10.73 -16.34 6.03
CA ILE A 132 9.48 -17.12 6.02
C ILE A 132 8.34 -16.31 6.64
N CYS A 133 8.57 -15.68 7.80
CA CYS A 133 7.58 -14.84 8.46
C CYS A 133 7.16 -13.65 7.59
N ILE A 134 8.11 -12.93 6.97
CA ILE A 134 7.79 -11.77 6.11
C ILE A 134 7.01 -12.19 4.85
N ILE A 135 7.39 -13.30 4.20
CA ILE A 135 6.70 -13.82 3.02
C ILE A 135 5.26 -14.23 3.38
N LEU A 136 5.10 -15.05 4.43
CA LEU A 136 3.77 -15.48 4.90
C LEU A 136 2.91 -14.29 5.35
N SER A 137 3.51 -13.29 6.03
CA SER A 137 2.83 -12.05 6.39
C SER A 137 2.27 -11.35 5.17
N SER A 138 3.05 -11.23 4.10
CA SER A 138 2.64 -10.56 2.86
C SER A 138 1.53 -11.31 2.12
N ILE A 139 1.59 -12.65 2.12
CA ILE A 139 0.55 -13.50 1.52
C ILE A 139 -0.76 -13.33 2.28
N PHE A 140 -0.75 -13.50 3.61
CA PHE A 140 -1.97 -13.35 4.41
C PHE A 140 -2.53 -11.92 4.39
N GLU A 141 -1.67 -10.90 4.34
CA GLU A 141 -2.08 -9.51 4.15
C GLU A 141 -2.88 -9.35 2.87
N THR A 142 -2.37 -9.90 1.76
CA THR A 142 -3.01 -9.82 0.45
C THR A 142 -4.34 -10.59 0.44
N LEU A 143 -4.36 -11.81 0.98
CA LEU A 143 -5.57 -12.63 1.09
C LEU A 143 -6.65 -11.95 1.95
N SER A 144 -6.26 -11.22 3.01
CA SER A 144 -7.21 -10.54 3.90
C SER A 144 -8.03 -9.44 3.22
N ARG A 145 -7.58 -8.90 2.08
CA ARG A 145 -8.23 -7.79 1.36
C ARG A 145 -8.58 -8.10 -0.09
N LEU A 146 -8.32 -9.31 -0.56
CA LEU A 146 -8.46 -9.64 -1.98
C LEU A 146 -9.89 -9.37 -2.47
N ASN A 147 -10.89 -9.83 -1.72
CA ASN A 147 -12.29 -9.61 -2.06
C ASN A 147 -12.73 -8.15 -1.92
N GLU A 148 -12.25 -7.45 -0.88
CA GLU A 148 -12.47 -6.01 -0.70
C GLU A 148 -11.94 -5.23 -1.92
N GLN A 149 -10.73 -5.55 -2.39
CA GLN A 149 -10.11 -4.90 -3.55
C GLN A 149 -10.87 -5.21 -4.84
N ILE A 150 -11.34 -6.45 -5.03
CA ILE A 150 -12.17 -6.81 -6.20
C ILE A 150 -13.47 -6.01 -6.20
N LEU A 151 -14.13 -5.86 -5.05
CA LEU A 151 -15.35 -5.07 -4.92
C LEU A 151 -15.11 -3.59 -5.24
N LEU A 152 -14.06 -2.99 -4.67
CA LEU A 152 -13.70 -1.59 -4.93
C LEU A 152 -13.38 -1.37 -6.41
N TYR A 153 -12.67 -2.31 -7.04
CA TYR A 153 -12.37 -2.23 -8.47
C TYR A 153 -13.62 -2.25 -9.35
N LYS A 154 -14.57 -3.15 -9.06
CA LYS A 154 -15.86 -3.22 -9.77
C LYS A 154 -16.65 -1.92 -9.64
N GLN A 155 -16.73 -1.37 -8.43
CA GLN A 155 -17.42 -0.10 -8.16
C GLN A 155 -16.79 1.07 -8.92
N GLU A 156 -15.47 1.15 -8.94
CA GLU A 156 -14.77 2.22 -9.65
C GLU A 156 -14.95 2.08 -11.17
N TYR A 157 -14.87 0.87 -11.71
CA TYR A 157 -15.10 0.60 -13.12
C TYR A 157 -16.52 1.00 -13.56
N GLN A 158 -17.54 0.65 -12.76
CA GLN A 158 -18.93 1.06 -13.01
C GLN A 158 -19.09 2.59 -12.97
N LYS A 159 -18.50 3.27 -11.99
CA LYS A 159 -18.52 4.74 -11.91
C LYS A 159 -17.87 5.38 -13.13
N GLN A 160 -16.76 4.83 -13.61
CA GLN A 160 -16.10 5.30 -14.83
C GLN A 160 -16.96 5.08 -16.09
N GLN A 161 -17.65 3.95 -16.20
CA GLN A 161 -18.58 3.71 -17.32
C GLN A 161 -19.77 4.69 -17.30
N GLN A 162 -20.36 4.94 -16.13
CA GLN A 162 -21.45 5.89 -15.96
C GLN A 162 -21.02 7.32 -16.30
N LEU A 163 -19.82 7.75 -15.88
CA LEU A 163 -19.27 9.06 -16.25
C LEU A 163 -19.03 9.19 -17.76
N LYS A 164 -18.55 8.13 -18.42
CA LYS A 164 -18.40 8.11 -19.89
C LYS A 164 -19.76 8.22 -20.59
N GLN A 165 -20.78 7.52 -20.10
CA GLN A 165 -22.14 7.61 -20.65
C GLN A 165 -22.76 9.00 -20.42
N GLN A 166 -22.59 9.60 -19.24
CA GLN A 166 -23.05 10.97 -18.96
C GLN A 166 -22.36 12.00 -19.85
N ASN A 167 -21.05 11.93 -20.02
CA ASN A 167 -20.31 12.82 -20.92
C ASN A 167 -20.72 12.65 -22.39
N ASN A 168 -20.97 11.41 -22.82
CA ASN A 168 -21.48 11.14 -24.17
C ASN A 168 -22.91 11.68 -24.37
N ASN A 169 -23.77 11.60 -23.36
CA ASN A 169 -25.12 12.13 -23.40
C ASN A 169 -25.14 13.67 -23.37
N LEU A 170 -24.26 14.29 -22.57
CA LEU A 170 -24.05 15.75 -22.57
C LEU A 170 -23.56 16.24 -23.93
N ASN A 171 -22.58 15.56 -24.54
CA ASN A 171 -22.11 15.89 -25.88
C ASN A 171 -23.21 15.73 -26.94
N LYS A 172 -24.03 14.69 -26.86
CA LYS A 172 -25.21 14.53 -27.75
C LYS A 172 -26.22 15.66 -27.57
N GLN A 173 -26.52 16.08 -26.34
CA GLN A 173 -27.43 17.20 -26.08
C GLN A 173 -26.88 18.54 -26.59
N VAL A 174 -25.57 18.77 -26.52
CA VAL A 174 -24.91 19.95 -27.09
C VAL A 174 -24.99 19.94 -28.62
N ILE A 175 -24.79 18.78 -29.26
CA ILE A 175 -24.93 18.63 -30.72
C ILE A 175 -26.37 18.90 -31.17
N ILE A 176 -27.37 18.36 -30.46
CA ILE A 176 -28.79 18.55 -30.77
C ILE A 176 -29.20 20.02 -30.60
N LYS A 177 -28.77 20.70 -29.53
CA LYS A 177 -29.01 22.14 -29.35
C LYS A 177 -28.38 22.98 -30.46
N ASN A 178 -27.18 22.60 -30.93
CA ASN A 178 -26.50 23.30 -32.02
C ASN A 178 -27.18 23.05 -33.39
N GLN A 179 -27.76 21.88 -33.62
CA GLN A 179 -28.57 21.61 -34.82
C GLN A 179 -29.89 22.39 -34.81
N ILE A 180 -30.62 22.40 -33.69
CA ILE A 180 -31.89 23.14 -33.55
C ILE A 180 -31.66 24.66 -33.74
N ASN A 181 -30.55 25.21 -33.23
CA ASN A 181 -30.20 26.62 -33.46
C ASN A 181 -29.78 26.93 -34.91
N LYS A 182 -29.22 25.96 -35.64
CA LYS A 182 -28.94 26.13 -37.08
C LYS A 182 -30.23 26.08 -37.91
N ASP A 183 -31.13 25.15 -37.61
CA ASP A 183 -32.41 25.01 -38.31
C ASP A 183 -33.38 26.18 -38.06
N ASN A 184 -33.35 26.76 -36.85
CA ASN A 184 -34.11 27.97 -36.57
C ASN A 184 -33.53 29.21 -37.26
N LYS A 185 -32.21 29.29 -37.46
CA LYS A 185 -31.55 30.36 -38.23
C LYS A 185 -31.79 30.26 -39.74
N THR A 186 -31.91 29.06 -40.30
CA THR A 186 -32.27 28.87 -41.71
C THR A 186 -33.75 29.16 -41.98
N LYS A 187 -34.66 28.83 -41.05
CA LYS A 187 -36.09 29.21 -41.17
C LYS A 187 -36.36 30.71 -41.06
N THR A 188 -35.60 31.46 -40.26
CA THR A 188 -35.73 32.93 -40.21
C THR A 188 -35.13 33.63 -41.44
N LYS A 189 -34.19 33.00 -42.15
CA LYS A 189 -33.58 33.59 -43.36
C LYS A 189 -34.40 33.41 -44.63
N ASN A 190 -35.33 32.46 -44.68
CA ASN A 190 -36.20 32.24 -45.86
C ASN A 190 -37.47 33.10 -45.88
N ASN A 191 -37.73 33.91 -44.83
CA ASN A 191 -38.85 34.86 -44.80
C ASN A 191 -38.45 36.33 -45.02
N SER A 192 -37.19 36.62 -45.34
CA SER A 192 -36.83 37.93 -45.88
C SER A 192 -37.04 37.93 -47.39
N LYS A 193 -38.09 38.64 -47.85
CA LYS A 193 -38.35 38.96 -49.26
C LYS A 193 -37.05 39.29 -50.00
N ASN A 194 -36.85 38.62 -51.14
CA ASN A 194 -35.76 38.85 -52.07
C ASN A 194 -35.84 40.29 -52.61
N PRO A 195 -34.83 41.16 -52.44
CA PRO A 195 -34.87 42.55 -52.87
C PRO A 195 -34.51 42.75 -54.36
N PHE A 196 -34.46 41.69 -55.17
CA PHE A 196 -34.13 41.76 -56.60
C PHE A 196 -35.24 41.23 -57.52
N ILE A 197 -36.48 41.20 -57.03
CA ILE A 197 -37.66 41.02 -57.89
C ILE A 197 -38.50 42.29 -57.71
N GLU A 198 -38.29 43.24 -58.62
CA GLU A 198 -39.20 44.36 -58.87
C GLU A 198 -40.37 43.85 -59.71
N ASP A 199 -41.59 44.22 -59.31
CA ASP A 199 -42.59 44.72 -60.25
C ASP A 199 -42.70 46.23 -59.99
#